data_AF-A0A175Y039-F1
#
_entry.id   AF-A0A175Y039-F1
#
_cell.length_a   1.000
_cell.length_b   1.000
_cell.length_c   1.000
_cell.angle_alpha   90.00
_cell.angle_beta   90.00
_cell.angle_gamma   90.00
#
_symmetry.space_group_name_H-M   'P 1'
#
loop_
_entity.id
_entity.type
_entity.pdbx_description
1 polymer ?
#
loop_
_entity_poly.entity_id
_entity_poly.type
_entity_poly.pdbx_seq_one_letter_code
_entity_poly.pdbx_strand_id
1 'polypeptide(L)'
;MKKLHLPALPKNEGARLLARRIQSAYRGNLPFASHCMQVSVTTLQGLVDGTIVPGEELVRDIARATQDGIGRQDWRSRPVGGWFDADVAGRKAA
;
A
#
# COMPACT_ATOMS: atom_id res chain seq x y z
N MET A 1 -7.13 10.66 16.53
CA MET A 1 -6.40 10.34 15.28
C MET A 1 -6.45 8.84 15.07
N LYS A 2 -6.94 8.36 13.92
CA LYS A 2 -6.87 6.92 13.58
C LYS A 2 -5.49 6.62 13.00
N LYS A 3 -4.80 5.60 13.52
CA LYS A 3 -3.51 5.15 12.98
C LYS A 3 -3.76 4.10 11.90
N LEU A 4 -2.76 3.85 11.06
CA LEU A 4 -2.78 2.71 10.16
C LEU A 4 -2.86 1.40 10.98
N HIS A 5 -3.86 0.58 10.70
CA HIS A 5 -3.97 -0.76 11.28
C HIS A 5 -3.48 -1.79 10.25
N LEU A 6 -2.70 -2.76 10.71
CA LEU A 6 -2.16 -3.82 9.88
C LEU A 6 -2.70 -5.16 10.36
N PRO A 7 -3.32 -5.97 9.49
CA PRO A 7 -3.63 -7.35 9.85
C PRO A 7 -2.33 -8.16 9.99
N ALA A 8 -2.44 -9.38 10.53
CA ALA A 8 -1.28 -10.22 10.84
C ALA A 8 -0.30 -10.38 9.67
N LEU A 9 -0.81 -10.48 8.44
CA LEU A 9 -0.03 -10.60 7.21
C LEU A 9 -0.66 -9.78 6.07
N PRO A 10 0.15 -9.24 5.14
CA PRO A 10 -0.37 -8.61 3.93
C PRO A 10 -1.11 -9.61 3.05
N LYS A 11 -2.21 -9.16 2.44
CA LYS A 11 -3.05 -10.02 1.56
C LYS A 11 -2.58 -10.03 0.11
N ASN A 12 -2.00 -8.94 -0.37
CA ASN A 12 -1.40 -8.81 -1.69
C ASN A 12 -0.24 -7.79 -1.64
N GLU A 13 0.55 -7.73 -2.71
CA GLU A 13 1.72 -6.83 -2.76
C GLU A 13 1.32 -5.35 -2.75
N GLY A 14 0.23 -4.99 -3.42
CA GLY A 14 -0.28 -3.60 -3.43
C GLY A 14 -0.60 -3.09 -2.01
N ALA A 15 -1.22 -3.93 -1.18
CA ALA A 15 -1.50 -3.63 0.22
C ALA A 15 -0.19 -3.41 1.01
N ARG A 16 0.81 -4.29 0.83
CA ARG A 16 2.13 -4.19 1.48
C ARG A 16 2.83 -2.89 1.12
N LEU A 17 2.91 -2.58 -0.18
CA LEU A 17 3.52 -1.36 -0.69
C LEU A 17 2.79 -0.11 -0.21
N LEU A 18 1.47 -0.13 -0.18
CA LEU A 18 0.66 0.99 0.31
C LEU A 18 0.93 1.24 1.80
N ALA A 19 0.91 0.20 2.64
CA ALA A 19 1.23 0.31 4.06
C ALA A 19 2.65 0.87 4.28
N ARG A 20 3.64 0.40 3.52
CA ARG A 20 5.02 0.90 3.57
C ARG A 20 5.13 2.36 3.14
N ARG A 21 4.40 2.76 2.09
CA ARG A 21 4.33 4.17 1.67
C ARG A 21 3.71 5.04 2.76
N ILE A 22 2.61 4.60 3.36
CA ILE A 22 1.94 5.35 4.44
C ILE A 22 2.85 5.47 5.68
N GLN A 23 3.56 4.40 6.01
CA GLN A 23 4.52 4.41 7.11
C GLN A 23 5.69 5.37 6.84
N SER A 24 6.30 5.32 5.65
CA SER A 24 7.48 6.12 5.31
C SER A 24 7.16 7.61 5.08
N ALA A 25 6.13 7.92 4.30
CA ALA A 25 5.79 9.29 3.93
C ALA A 25 4.94 10.01 4.99
N TYR A 26 4.08 9.28 5.70
CA TYR A 26 3.08 9.87 6.59
C TYR A 26 3.20 9.39 8.04
N ARG A 27 4.26 8.63 8.38
CA ARG A 27 4.52 8.10 9.73
C ARG A 27 3.36 7.26 10.28
N GLY A 28 2.63 6.57 9.39
CA GLY A 28 1.47 5.75 9.77
C GLY A 28 0.21 6.57 10.11
N ASN A 29 0.20 7.89 9.89
CA ASN A 29 -0.96 8.75 10.12
C ASN A 29 -1.94 8.62 8.94
N LEU A 30 -2.97 7.81 9.13
CA LEU A 30 -3.91 7.47 8.07
C LEU A 30 -4.82 8.64 7.64
N PRO A 31 -5.36 9.50 8.55
CA PRO A 31 -6.05 10.73 8.15
C PRO A 31 -5.19 11.68 7.33
N PHE A 32 -3.90 11.82 7.68
CA PHE A 32 -2.99 12.67 6.92
C PHE A 32 -2.71 12.07 5.53
N ALA A 33 -2.46 10.76 5.47
CA ALA A 33 -2.34 10.03 4.20
C ALA A 33 -3.58 10.20 3.31
N SER A 34 -4.77 10.07 3.90
CA SER A 34 -6.04 10.28 3.20
C SER A 34 -6.15 11.66 2.58
N HIS A 35 -5.77 12.70 3.34
CA HIS A 35 -5.75 14.07 2.84
C HIS A 35 -4.73 14.26 1.70
N CYS A 36 -3.51 13.74 1.83
CA CYS A 36 -2.49 13.87 0.79
C CYS A 36 -2.80 13.07 -0.47
N MET A 37 -3.38 11.87 -0.33
CA MET A 37 -3.67 10.97 -1.45
C MET A 37 -5.05 11.22 -2.07
N GLN A 38 -5.89 12.05 -1.46
CA GLN A 38 -7.29 12.27 -1.86
C GLN A 38 -8.12 10.97 -1.93
N VAL A 39 -7.78 9.99 -1.10
CA VAL A 39 -8.49 8.72 -0.97
C VAL A 39 -9.05 8.65 0.45
N SER A 40 -10.30 8.21 0.62
CA SER A 40 -10.92 8.17 1.95
C SER A 40 -10.15 7.29 2.93
N VAL A 41 -10.15 7.64 4.22
CA VAL A 41 -9.52 6.83 5.28
C VAL A 41 -10.01 5.38 5.25
N THR A 42 -11.32 5.19 5.07
CA THR A 42 -11.95 3.86 5.01
C THR A 42 -11.45 3.06 3.82
N THR A 43 -11.31 3.71 2.65
CA THR A 43 -10.77 3.08 1.45
C THR A 43 -9.31 2.70 1.64
N LEU A 44 -8.47 3.61 2.17
CA LEU A 44 -7.06 3.30 2.45
C LEU A 44 -6.91 2.12 3.43
N GLN A 45 -7.70 2.11 4.50
CA GLN A 45 -7.69 0.99 5.45
C GLN A 45 -8.15 -0.31 4.78
N GLY A 46 -9.25 -0.28 4.00
CA GLY A 46 -9.76 -1.47 3.32
C GLY A 46 -8.80 -2.03 2.25
N LEU A 47 -8.06 -1.16 1.57
CA LEU A 47 -6.99 -1.56 0.64
C LEU A 47 -5.84 -2.26 1.39
N VAL A 48 -5.41 -1.72 2.52
CA VAL A 48 -4.36 -2.31 3.35
C VAL A 48 -4.82 -3.63 3.99
N ASP A 49 -6.05 -3.70 4.47
CA ASP A 49 -6.64 -4.92 5.02
C ASP A 49 -6.84 -6.01 3.96
N GLY A 50 -6.83 -5.63 2.67
CA GLY A 50 -7.14 -6.49 1.54
C GLY A 50 -8.63 -6.81 1.41
N THR A 51 -9.51 -6.08 2.09
CA THR A 51 -10.96 -6.19 1.94
C THR A 51 -11.46 -5.46 0.68
N ILE A 52 -10.67 -4.52 0.15
CA ILE A 52 -10.89 -3.84 -1.10
C ILE A 52 -9.77 -4.20 -2.07
N VAL A 53 -10.14 -4.61 -3.29
CA VAL A 53 -9.23 -4.69 -4.44
C VAL A 53 -9.61 -3.53 -5.38
N PRO A 54 -8.68 -2.61 -5.71
CA PRO A 54 -9.03 -1.40 -6.44
C PRO A 54 -9.34 -1.69 -7.91
N GLY A 55 -10.37 -0.99 -8.42
CA GLY A 55 -10.63 -0.86 -9.86
C GLY A 55 -9.61 0.04 -10.55
N GLU A 56 -9.70 0.17 -11.88
CA GLU A 56 -8.68 0.88 -12.67
C GLU A 56 -8.51 2.35 -12.31
N GLU A 57 -9.60 3.06 -12.03
CA GLU A 57 -9.58 4.47 -11.63
C GLU A 57 -8.81 4.66 -10.32
N LEU A 58 -9.19 3.91 -9.29
CA LEU A 58 -8.53 3.97 -7.98
C LEU A 58 -7.05 3.53 -8.04
N VAL A 59 -6.71 2.57 -8.90
CA VAL A 59 -5.30 2.22 -9.15
C VAL A 59 -4.52 3.41 -9.71
N ARG A 60 -5.09 4.16 -10.66
CA ARG A 60 -4.44 5.35 -11.24
C ARG A 60 -4.24 6.45 -10.21
N ASP A 61 -5.23 6.67 -9.34
CA ASP A 61 -5.13 7.67 -8.27
C ASP A 61 -4.04 7.31 -7.26
N ILE A 62 -3.98 6.03 -6.86
CA ILE A 62 -2.93 5.53 -5.95
C ILE A 62 -1.56 5.60 -6.63
N ALA A 63 -1.45 5.17 -7.88
CA ALA A 63 -0.19 5.25 -8.64
C ALA A 63 0.31 6.70 -8.67
N ARG A 64 -0.54 7.67 -9.03
CA ARG A 64 -0.18 9.10 -9.02
C ARG A 64 0.28 9.59 -7.64
N ALA A 65 -0.47 9.25 -6.59
CA ALA A 65 -0.14 9.66 -5.22
C ALA A 65 1.14 8.98 -4.67
N THR A 66 1.57 7.90 -5.31
CA THR A 66 2.76 7.11 -4.96
C THR A 66 3.89 7.24 -5.97
N GLN A 67 3.82 8.21 -6.90
CA GLN A 67 4.81 8.41 -7.97
C GLN A 67 5.03 7.14 -8.81
N ASP A 68 3.93 6.49 -9.18
CA ASP A 68 3.83 5.25 -9.94
C ASP A 68 4.48 4.03 -9.25
N GLY A 69 4.72 4.11 -7.94
CA GLY A 69 5.31 3.03 -7.14
C GLY A 69 4.38 1.86 -6.81
N ILE A 70 3.08 1.97 -7.11
CA ILE A 70 2.09 0.90 -6.90
C ILE A 70 1.20 0.79 -8.13
N GLY A 71 1.38 -0.29 -8.89
CA GLY A 71 0.67 -0.56 -10.14
C GLY A 71 -0.46 -1.57 -9.99
N ARG A 72 -1.19 -1.77 -11.09
CA ARG A 72 -2.32 -2.71 -11.16
C ARG A 72 -1.92 -4.15 -10.83
N GLN A 73 -0.72 -4.57 -11.21
CA GLN A 73 -0.27 -5.94 -11.02
C GLN A 73 -0.01 -6.25 -9.54
N ASP A 74 0.45 -5.27 -8.75
CA ASP A 74 0.77 -5.45 -7.34
C ASP A 74 -0.45 -5.88 -6.52
N TRP A 75 -1.62 -5.33 -6.85
CA TRP A 75 -2.90 -5.69 -6.22
C TRP A 75 -3.34 -7.12 -6.49
N ARG A 76 -2.76 -7.78 -7.50
CA ARG A 76 -3.08 -9.18 -7.88
C ARG A 76 -1.93 -10.16 -7.61
N SER A 77 -0.78 -9.64 -7.21
CA SER A 77 0.41 -10.42 -6.89
C SER A 77 0.44 -10.83 -5.43
N ARG A 78 1.08 -11.97 -5.15
CA ARG A 78 1.39 -12.39 -3.78
C ARG A 78 2.34 -11.38 -3.14
N PRO A 79 2.22 -11.09 -1.83
CA PRO A 79 3.18 -10.25 -1.13
C PRO A 79 4.59 -10.83 -1.23
N VAL A 80 5.57 -9.97 -1.51
CA VAL A 80 6.98 -10.36 -1.61
C VAL A 80 7.60 -10.65 -0.23
N GLY A 81 7.02 -10.10 0.83
CA GLY A 81 7.44 -10.32 2.21
C GLY A 81 6.43 -9.77 3.22
N GLY A 82 6.85 -9.67 4.49
CA GLY A 82 6.14 -8.99 5.56
C GLY A 82 6.00 -7.48 5.34
N TRP A 83 5.20 -6.83 6.19
CA TRP A 83 4.82 -5.41 6.06
C TRP A 83 6.00 -4.46 5.88
N PHE A 84 7.10 -4.71 6.58
CA PHE A 84 8.27 -3.85 6.59
C PHE A 84 9.57 -4.65 6.45
N ASP A 85 9.50 -5.85 5.87
CA ASP A 85 10.71 -6.61 5.56
C ASP A 85 11.59 -5.80 4.62
N ALA A 86 12.91 -5.86 4.83
CA ALA A 86 13.85 -5.28 3.89
C ALA A 86 13.61 -5.91 2.52
N ASP A 87 13.50 -5.10 1.47
CA ASP A 87 13.42 -5.63 0.11
C ASP A 87 14.64 -6.54 -0.07
N VAL A 88 14.39 -7.79 -0.45
CA VAL A 88 15.46 -8.70 -0.85
C VAL A 88 15.95 -8.25 -2.23
N ALA A 89 16.50 -7.04 -2.30
CA ALA A 89 17.25 -6.53 -3.44
C ALA A 89 18.57 -7.30 -3.47
N GLY A 90 18.54 -8.53 -4.00
CA GLY A 90 19.73 -9.37 -3.99
C GLY A 90 19.55 -10.80 -4.49
N ARG A 91 18.90 -11.01 -5.63
CA ARG A 91 19.22 -12.14 -6.54
C ARG A 91 18.82 -11.84 -7.99
N LYS A 92 19.43 -10.79 -8.53
CA LYS A 92 19.99 -10.83 -9.87
C LYS A 92 21.50 -10.72 -9.71
N ALA A 93 22.16 -11.87 -9.62
CA ALA A 93 23.59 -11.97 -9.88
C ALA A 93 23.71 -12.94 -11.05
N ALA A 94 24.28 -12.42 -12.15
CA ALA A 94 24.88 -13.08 -13.31
C ALA A 94 24.23 -14.38 -13.83
#